data_AF-A0A2S9A7H0-F1
#
_entry.id   AF-A0A2S9A7H0-F1
#
_cell.length_a   1.000
_cell.length_b   1.000
_cell.length_c   1.000
_cell.angle_alpha   90.00
_cell.angle_beta   90.00
_cell.angle_gamma   90.00
#
_symmetry.space_group_name_H-M   'P 1'
#
loop_
_entity.id
_entity.type
_entity.pdbx_description
1 polymer ?
#
loop_
_entity_poly.entity_id
_entity_poly.type
_entity_poly.pdbx_seq_one_letter_code
_entity_poly.pdbx_strand_id
1 'polypeptide(L)'
;MARTVLGVVAVLSMMLVPQVASAGVLPAGPAVGVQALAAPASVLVPLAASEKDVDGDTIPDVVEREVCGTATCAVGTEDRDADGIPDWTEVLSCDSTTCAKVTADRDKDGIPDFAERLVCGTDTCSNSKEDADGDRIGDWVEFVICGTRTCADGSEDFDGNGVSDAAELAACVVRIDDLAITGGQIAWGLIILAVVLLGGGGGLWWWRRRRAAAEVADADSTEAVL
;
A
#
# COMPACT_ATOMS: atom_id res chain seq x y z
N MET A 1 4.96 -73.68 -23.03
CA MET A 1 5.25 -73.74 -21.58
C MET A 1 4.22 -72.83 -20.91
N ALA A 2 3.00 -73.28 -20.52
CA ALA A 2 2.64 -73.93 -19.24
C ALA A 2 3.26 -73.19 -18.03
N ARG A 3 2.57 -72.72 -16.96
CA ARG A 3 1.20 -72.91 -16.44
C ARG A 3 1.04 -72.02 -15.16
N THR A 4 -0.18 -71.51 -14.85
CA THR A 4 -0.80 -71.25 -13.50
C THR A 4 -0.12 -70.30 -12.47
N VAL A 5 -0.73 -69.19 -11.98
CA VAL A 5 -1.86 -68.96 -11.01
C VAL A 5 -1.56 -69.37 -9.55
N LEU A 6 -1.64 -68.39 -8.62
CA LEU A 6 -2.15 -68.37 -7.21
C LEU A 6 -1.71 -67.01 -6.59
N GLY A 7 -2.48 -66.17 -5.88
CA GLY A 7 -3.55 -66.39 -4.90
C GLY A 7 -2.94 -66.24 -3.48
N VAL A 8 -3.11 -65.18 -2.68
CA VAL A 8 -4.28 -64.76 -1.84
C VAL A 8 -3.86 -64.66 -0.36
N VAL A 9 -4.53 -63.77 0.40
CA VAL A 9 -4.75 -63.68 1.87
C VAL A 9 -3.84 -62.82 2.77
N ALA A 10 -4.53 -61.94 3.48
CA ALA A 10 -4.15 -61.08 4.61
C ALA A 10 -4.26 -61.78 5.99
N VAL A 11 -3.51 -61.30 6.98
CA VAL A 11 -3.76 -61.49 8.43
C VAL A 11 -3.19 -60.24 9.13
N LEU A 12 -3.96 -59.27 9.63
CA LEU A 12 -4.83 -59.23 10.83
C LEU A 12 -4.10 -59.52 12.16
N SER A 13 -3.85 -58.50 12.99
CA SER A 13 -3.98 -58.63 14.45
C SER A 13 -4.06 -57.29 15.17
N MET A 14 -5.20 -57.10 15.84
CA MET A 14 -5.47 -56.16 16.93
C MET A 14 -4.59 -56.46 18.16
N MET A 15 -4.41 -55.48 19.05
CA MET A 15 -4.59 -55.53 20.53
C MET A 15 -4.13 -54.17 21.11
N LEU A 16 -5.04 -53.27 21.50
CA LEU A 16 -5.61 -53.04 22.85
C LEU A 16 -4.68 -52.34 23.87
N VAL A 17 -5.22 -51.26 24.44
CA VAL A 17 -4.74 -50.30 25.46
C VAL A 17 -4.43 -50.95 26.83
N PRO A 18 -3.76 -50.29 27.81
CA PRO A 18 -4.46 -49.39 28.75
C PRO A 18 -3.66 -48.17 29.29
N GLN A 19 -4.40 -47.27 29.95
CA GLN A 19 -4.03 -45.99 30.56
C GLN A 19 -3.33 -46.11 31.92
N VAL A 20 -2.56 -45.10 32.36
CA VAL A 20 -2.54 -44.62 33.77
C VAL A 20 -2.11 -43.15 33.88
N ALA A 21 -2.85 -42.37 34.67
CA ALA A 21 -2.54 -41.00 35.09
C ALA A 21 -1.50 -40.94 36.23
N SER A 22 -0.76 -39.83 36.35
CA SER A 22 -0.24 -39.40 37.66
C SER A 22 -0.05 -37.88 37.72
N ALA A 23 -0.55 -37.32 38.82
CA ALA A 23 -0.54 -35.90 39.16
C ALA A 23 0.84 -35.45 39.64
N GLY A 24 1.23 -34.22 39.30
CA GLY A 24 2.38 -33.52 39.84
C GLY A 24 1.99 -32.10 40.23
N VAL A 25 2.07 -31.81 41.52
CA VAL A 25 1.75 -30.55 42.21
C VAL A 25 3.02 -29.66 42.25
N LEU A 26 2.91 -28.38 41.84
CA LEU A 26 3.52 -27.09 42.33
C LEU A 26 5.02 -27.04 42.76
N PRO A 27 5.75 -25.89 42.67
CA PRO A 27 5.27 -24.58 43.14
C PRO A 27 5.75 -23.29 42.42
N ALA A 28 5.16 -22.20 42.90
CA ALA A 28 5.27 -20.80 42.51
C ALA A 28 6.69 -20.20 42.55
N GLY A 29 6.94 -19.28 41.62
CA GLY A 29 8.03 -18.31 41.59
C GLY A 29 7.50 -16.93 41.18
N PRO A 30 8.15 -15.83 41.58
CA PRO A 30 7.48 -14.56 41.85
C PRO A 30 7.21 -13.71 40.60
N ALA A 31 6.11 -12.96 40.68
CA ALA A 31 5.69 -11.96 39.71
C ALA A 31 6.75 -10.87 39.54
N VAL A 32 7.34 -10.79 38.35
CA VAL A 32 8.00 -9.58 37.86
C VAL A 32 6.90 -8.70 37.25
N GLY A 33 6.72 -7.52 37.83
CA GLY A 33 5.71 -6.56 37.43
C GLY A 33 5.91 -6.11 35.98
N VAL A 34 4.90 -6.39 35.15
CA VAL A 34 4.74 -5.76 33.84
C VAL A 34 3.98 -4.47 34.08
N GLN A 35 4.68 -3.34 34.18
CA GLN A 35 4.05 -2.05 33.91
C GLN A 35 4.05 -1.87 32.39
N ALA A 36 3.01 -2.40 31.76
CA ALA A 36 2.65 -2.00 30.41
C ALA A 36 2.06 -0.59 30.51
N LEU A 37 2.77 0.41 30.01
CA LEU A 37 2.17 1.70 29.70
C LEU A 37 1.06 1.44 28.68
N ALA A 38 -0.19 1.62 29.12
CA ALA A 38 -1.34 1.66 28.24
C ALA A 38 -1.23 2.92 27.36
N ALA A 39 -0.69 2.76 26.16
CA ALA A 39 -1.09 3.60 25.05
C ALA A 39 -2.58 3.30 24.77
N PRO A 40 -3.43 4.28 24.45
CA PRO A 40 -4.74 3.98 23.90
C PRO A 40 -4.48 3.31 22.55
N ALA A 41 -4.57 1.99 22.52
CA ALA A 41 -4.73 1.27 21.28
C ALA A 41 -6.07 1.75 20.73
N SER A 42 -6.02 2.62 19.72
CA SER A 42 -7.09 2.74 18.76
C SER A 42 -7.48 1.31 18.43
N VAL A 43 -8.68 0.92 18.84
CA VAL A 43 -9.26 -0.33 18.39
C VAL A 43 -9.52 -0.06 16.92
N LEU A 44 -8.50 -0.33 16.10
CA LEU A 44 -8.70 -0.62 14.70
C LEU A 44 -9.67 -1.78 14.71
N VAL A 45 -10.95 -1.48 14.53
CA VAL A 45 -11.89 -2.50 14.09
C VAL A 45 -11.23 -2.99 12.80
N PRO A 46 -10.68 -4.21 12.78
CA PRO A 46 -10.18 -4.75 11.53
C PRO A 46 -11.36 -4.68 10.59
N LEU A 47 -11.11 -4.57 9.29
CA LEU A 47 -12.13 -4.61 8.23
C LEU A 47 -13.02 -5.88 8.22
N ALA A 48 -12.95 -6.69 9.28
CA ALA A 48 -13.89 -7.66 9.74
C ALA A 48 -14.62 -7.14 11.01
N ALA A 49 -15.29 -5.98 10.93
CA ALA A 49 -16.35 -5.64 11.87
C ALA A 49 -17.36 -6.79 11.82
N SER A 50 -17.32 -7.64 12.85
CA SER A 50 -18.16 -8.82 13.11
C SER A 50 -19.33 -9.00 12.13
N GLU A 51 -19.23 -10.03 11.28
CA GLU A 51 -20.03 -10.49 10.10
C GLU A 51 -21.58 -10.47 10.19
N LYS A 52 -22.17 -9.79 11.17
CA LYS A 52 -23.60 -9.72 11.35
C LYS A 52 -24.09 -8.38 10.81
N ASP A 53 -24.77 -8.49 9.69
CA ASP A 53 -25.56 -7.47 9.01
C ASP A 53 -26.92 -8.16 8.79
N VAL A 54 -27.91 -7.83 9.63
CA VAL A 54 -29.16 -8.59 9.72
C VAL A 54 -30.21 -8.17 8.69
N ASP A 55 -30.15 -6.96 8.16
CA ASP A 55 -31.02 -6.47 7.09
C ASP A 55 -30.34 -6.45 5.70
N GLY A 56 -29.03 -6.68 5.64
CA GLY A 56 -28.29 -6.92 4.41
C GLY A 56 -28.00 -5.65 3.63
N ASP A 57 -27.87 -4.52 4.32
CA ASP A 57 -27.62 -3.20 3.72
C ASP A 57 -26.13 -2.84 3.64
N THR A 58 -25.24 -3.80 3.99
CA THR A 58 -23.77 -3.70 4.05
C THR A 58 -23.20 -2.89 5.22
N ILE A 59 -24.05 -2.32 6.09
CA ILE A 59 -23.64 -1.67 7.32
C ILE A 59 -23.69 -2.71 8.46
N PRO A 60 -22.56 -3.01 9.14
CA PRO A 60 -22.57 -4.00 10.20
C PRO A 60 -23.48 -3.61 11.37
N ASP A 61 -24.18 -4.58 11.97
CA ASP A 61 -25.05 -4.42 13.15
C ASP A 61 -24.41 -3.58 14.29
N VAL A 62 -23.09 -3.69 14.44
CA VAL A 62 -22.30 -2.96 15.45
C VAL A 62 -22.17 -1.49 15.14
N VAL A 63 -22.06 -1.13 13.86
CA VAL A 63 -21.98 0.25 13.38
C VAL A 63 -23.35 0.90 13.48
N GLU A 64 -24.41 0.20 13.07
CA GLU A 64 -25.77 0.75 13.12
C GLU A 64 -26.24 1.12 14.53
N ARG A 65 -25.89 0.30 15.53
CA ARG A 65 -26.20 0.64 16.93
C ARG A 65 -25.55 1.94 17.37
N GLU A 66 -24.41 2.27 16.78
CA GLU A 66 -23.63 3.45 17.14
C GLU A 66 -24.13 4.67 16.34
N VAL A 67 -24.55 4.47 15.10
CA VAL A 67 -25.13 5.51 14.22
C VAL A 67 -26.55 5.90 14.66
N CYS A 68 -27.43 4.92 14.92
CA CYS A 68 -28.87 5.15 15.08
C CYS A 68 -29.55 4.33 16.20
N GLY A 69 -28.82 3.44 16.89
CA GLY A 69 -29.27 2.80 18.14
C GLY A 69 -29.93 1.43 18.00
N THR A 70 -30.16 0.93 16.78
CA THR A 70 -30.66 -0.42 16.52
C THR A 70 -29.82 -1.10 15.42
N ALA A 71 -30.07 -2.37 15.15
CA ALA A 71 -29.29 -3.15 14.18
C ALA A 71 -30.01 -3.28 12.82
N THR A 72 -30.88 -2.33 12.47
CA THR A 72 -31.51 -2.26 11.13
C THR A 72 -31.94 -0.83 10.77
N CYS A 73 -31.29 0.18 11.37
CA CYS A 73 -31.80 1.56 11.30
C CYS A 73 -30.93 2.51 10.49
N ALA A 74 -29.69 2.14 10.21
CA ALA A 74 -28.86 2.97 9.37
C ALA A 74 -29.35 2.80 7.94
N VAL A 75 -29.23 3.84 7.13
CA VAL A 75 -29.54 3.76 5.68
C VAL A 75 -28.38 4.25 4.82
N GLY A 76 -27.23 4.52 5.45
CA GLY A 76 -25.99 4.92 4.79
C GLY A 76 -25.91 6.42 4.45
N THR A 77 -26.89 7.23 4.89
CA THR A 77 -26.98 8.67 4.55
C THR A 77 -26.99 9.58 5.77
N GLU A 78 -26.94 9.01 6.96
CA GLU A 78 -26.70 9.72 8.19
C GLU A 78 -25.36 10.43 8.11
N ASP A 79 -25.34 11.74 8.36
CA ASP A 79 -24.16 12.60 8.40
C ASP A 79 -24.42 13.65 9.48
N ARG A 80 -23.91 13.40 10.69
CA ARG A 80 -24.28 14.11 11.92
C ARG A 80 -23.72 15.51 11.97
N ASP A 81 -22.52 15.72 11.45
CA ASP A 81 -21.84 17.01 11.43
C ASP A 81 -21.91 17.73 10.08
N ALA A 82 -22.56 17.11 9.09
CA ALA A 82 -22.83 17.67 7.77
C ALA A 82 -21.54 18.02 7.01
N ASP A 83 -20.51 17.21 7.17
CA ASP A 83 -19.23 17.40 6.50
C ASP A 83 -19.12 16.65 5.16
N GLY A 84 -20.10 15.80 4.84
CA GLY A 84 -20.18 15.00 3.63
C GLY A 84 -19.67 13.57 3.77
N ILE A 85 -19.18 13.16 4.94
CA ILE A 85 -18.79 11.79 5.26
C ILE A 85 -19.94 11.11 6.04
N PRO A 86 -20.47 9.98 5.58
CA PRO A 86 -21.53 9.29 6.31
C PRO A 86 -21.06 8.77 7.69
N ASP A 87 -21.94 8.86 8.70
CA ASP A 87 -21.71 8.44 10.10
C ASP A 87 -21.16 7.01 10.18
N TRP A 88 -21.65 6.10 9.33
CA TRP A 88 -21.21 4.70 9.31
C TRP A 88 -19.74 4.56 8.86
N THR A 89 -19.31 5.38 7.90
CA THR A 89 -17.93 5.45 7.41
C THR A 89 -17.02 6.01 8.49
N GLU A 90 -17.49 7.03 9.22
CA GLU A 90 -16.76 7.60 10.34
C GLU A 90 -16.57 6.61 11.48
N VAL A 91 -17.62 5.89 11.87
CA VAL A 91 -17.54 4.86 12.92
C VAL A 91 -16.55 3.77 12.53
N LEU A 92 -16.58 3.29 11.28
CA LEU A 92 -15.62 2.29 10.82
C LEU A 92 -14.18 2.83 10.77
N SER A 93 -13.98 4.10 10.43
CA SER A 93 -12.64 4.67 10.28
C SER A 93 -12.04 5.16 11.61
N CYS A 94 -12.82 5.74 12.52
CA CYS A 94 -12.33 6.43 13.71
C CYS A 94 -13.23 6.34 14.95
N ASP A 95 -14.18 5.40 14.99
CA ASP A 95 -14.97 5.02 16.18
C ASP A 95 -15.84 6.17 16.75
N SER A 96 -16.31 7.06 15.88
CA SER A 96 -17.25 8.14 16.21
C SER A 96 -18.01 8.59 14.95
N THR A 97 -19.12 9.31 15.13
CA THR A 97 -19.98 9.84 14.04
C THR A 97 -19.70 11.32 13.74
N THR A 98 -18.50 11.82 14.06
CA THR A 98 -18.08 13.24 13.80
C THR A 98 -16.55 13.41 13.80
N CYS A 99 -15.81 12.33 13.54
CA CYS A 99 -14.35 12.28 13.72
C CYS A 99 -13.55 12.39 12.43
N ALA A 100 -14.16 12.06 11.29
CA ALA A 100 -13.50 12.19 10.01
C ALA A 100 -13.63 13.64 9.51
N LYS A 101 -12.83 13.98 8.51
CA LYS A 101 -12.93 15.25 7.79
C LYS A 101 -12.60 15.02 6.34
N VAL A 102 -13.42 15.55 5.44
CA VAL A 102 -13.16 15.48 3.98
C VAL A 102 -11.81 16.08 3.56
N THR A 103 -11.26 17.01 4.34
CA THR A 103 -9.98 17.67 4.06
C THR A 103 -8.78 17.08 4.82
N ALA A 104 -8.97 16.00 5.59
CA ALA A 104 -7.88 15.38 6.31
C ALA A 104 -7.07 14.49 5.35
N ASP A 105 -5.79 14.81 5.19
CA ASP A 105 -4.81 14.12 4.36
C ASP A 105 -3.44 14.35 5.02
N ARG A 106 -3.01 13.36 5.81
CA ARG A 106 -1.90 13.46 6.77
C ARG A 106 -0.55 13.48 6.08
N ASP A 107 -0.35 12.64 5.06
CA ASP A 107 0.89 12.55 4.30
C ASP A 107 0.90 13.35 3.00
N LYS A 108 -0.25 13.94 2.63
CA LYS A 108 -0.43 14.87 1.51
C LYS A 108 -0.26 14.19 0.17
N ASP A 109 -0.67 12.93 0.07
CA ASP A 109 -0.66 12.16 -1.16
C ASP A 109 -1.95 12.30 -1.97
N GLY A 110 -2.94 13.07 -1.47
CA GLY A 110 -4.22 13.29 -2.13
C GLY A 110 -5.29 12.25 -1.81
N ILE A 111 -5.00 11.28 -0.94
CA ILE A 111 -5.97 10.30 -0.42
C ILE A 111 -6.44 10.77 0.97
N PRO A 112 -7.76 10.83 1.24
CA PRO A 112 -8.25 11.22 2.55
C PRO A 112 -7.91 10.21 3.67
N ASP A 113 -7.55 10.71 4.87
CA ASP A 113 -7.17 9.89 6.03
C ASP A 113 -8.20 8.78 6.34
N PHE A 114 -9.51 9.09 6.22
CA PHE A 114 -10.58 8.14 6.51
C PHE A 114 -10.57 6.96 5.52
N ALA A 115 -10.30 7.23 4.24
CA ALA A 115 -10.22 6.22 3.20
C ALA A 115 -8.98 5.34 3.44
N GLU A 116 -7.84 5.91 3.80
CA GLU A 116 -6.64 5.12 4.12
C GLU A 116 -6.82 4.20 5.33
N ARG A 117 -7.47 4.67 6.40
CA ARG A 117 -7.82 3.81 7.54
C ARG A 117 -8.72 2.65 7.10
N LEU A 118 -9.67 2.91 6.21
CA LEU A 118 -10.55 1.87 5.67
C LEU A 118 -9.86 0.97 4.65
N VAL A 119 -8.76 1.36 4.00
CA VAL A 119 -8.02 0.55 3.01
C VAL A 119 -6.89 -0.26 3.64
N CYS A 120 -6.13 0.32 4.56
CA CYS A 120 -4.91 -0.30 5.08
C CYS A 120 -4.67 -0.06 6.59
N GLY A 121 -5.54 0.71 7.25
CA GLY A 121 -5.61 0.78 8.72
C GLY A 121 -4.85 1.93 9.38
N THR A 122 -4.22 2.83 8.62
CA THR A 122 -3.56 4.03 9.16
C THR A 122 -3.75 5.22 8.22
N ASP A 123 -3.57 6.45 8.71
CA ASP A 123 -3.71 7.70 7.94
C ASP A 123 -2.55 7.98 6.95
N THR A 124 -1.70 7.01 6.60
CA THR A 124 -0.54 7.25 5.71
C THR A 124 -0.08 5.98 4.97
N CYS A 125 -0.96 4.99 4.79
CA CYS A 125 -0.54 3.65 4.34
C CYS A 125 -0.96 3.31 2.92
N SER A 126 -1.92 4.03 2.33
CA SER A 126 -2.30 3.74 0.96
C SER A 126 -1.18 4.20 0.03
N ASN A 127 -1.03 3.53 -1.09
CA ASN A 127 -0.12 3.97 -2.16
C ASN A 127 -0.86 4.11 -3.49
N SER A 128 -2.19 4.22 -3.42
CA SER A 128 -3.11 4.33 -4.54
C SER A 128 -3.14 3.13 -5.50
N LYS A 129 -2.52 1.99 -5.16
CA LYS A 129 -2.43 0.80 -6.03
C LYS A 129 -3.12 -0.43 -5.43
N GLU A 130 -3.70 -0.29 -4.24
CA GLU A 130 -4.66 -1.26 -3.72
C GLU A 130 -5.84 -1.35 -4.69
N ASP A 131 -6.20 -2.56 -5.11
CA ASP A 131 -7.23 -2.86 -6.11
C ASP A 131 -7.72 -4.30 -5.84
N ALA A 132 -8.76 -4.42 -5.01
CA ALA A 132 -9.17 -5.68 -4.40
C ALA A 132 -9.92 -6.59 -5.38
N ASP A 133 -10.63 -6.04 -6.36
CA ASP A 133 -11.35 -6.81 -7.38
C ASP A 133 -10.65 -6.87 -8.75
N GLY A 134 -9.60 -6.09 -8.96
CA GLY A 134 -8.75 -6.13 -10.15
C GLY A 134 -9.33 -5.38 -11.35
N ASP A 135 -10.25 -4.45 -11.13
CA ASP A 135 -10.89 -3.67 -12.18
C ASP A 135 -10.08 -2.42 -12.62
N ARG A 136 -8.99 -2.13 -11.89
CA ARG A 136 -8.07 -0.99 -12.02
C ARG A 136 -8.55 0.32 -11.42
N ILE A 137 -9.54 0.28 -10.55
CA ILE A 137 -9.93 1.37 -9.67
C ILE A 137 -9.27 1.11 -8.31
N GLY A 138 -8.78 2.18 -7.68
CA GLY A 138 -8.09 2.02 -6.40
C GLY A 138 -9.10 1.77 -5.27
N ASP A 139 -8.81 0.87 -4.32
CA ASP A 139 -9.68 0.57 -3.17
C ASP A 139 -10.18 1.85 -2.47
N TRP A 140 -9.33 2.86 -2.36
CA TRP A 140 -9.67 4.14 -1.72
C TRP A 140 -10.69 4.94 -2.54
N VAL A 141 -10.61 4.90 -3.87
CA VAL A 141 -11.56 5.54 -4.79
C VAL A 141 -12.92 4.89 -4.63
N GLU A 142 -12.97 3.57 -4.63
CA GLU A 142 -14.21 2.81 -4.47
C GLU A 142 -14.88 3.10 -3.13
N PHE A 143 -14.09 3.18 -2.05
CA PHE A 143 -14.63 3.58 -0.75
C PHE A 143 -15.25 4.96 -0.77
N VAL A 144 -14.62 5.93 -1.45
CA VAL A 144 -15.14 7.30 -1.55
C VAL A 144 -16.42 7.35 -2.39
N ILE A 145 -16.51 6.55 -3.46
CA ILE A 145 -17.65 6.53 -4.37
C ILE A 145 -18.86 5.80 -3.76
N CYS A 146 -18.65 4.63 -3.18
CA CYS A 146 -19.73 3.71 -2.82
C CYS A 146 -19.50 2.93 -1.52
N GLY A 147 -18.43 3.20 -0.79
CA GLY A 147 -18.28 2.72 0.59
C GLY A 147 -17.71 1.31 0.77
N THR A 148 -17.30 0.63 -0.31
CA THR A 148 -16.59 -0.65 -0.23
C THR A 148 -15.41 -0.68 -1.20
N ARG A 149 -14.59 -1.75 -1.18
CA ARG A 149 -13.39 -1.90 -2.03
C ARG A 149 -13.63 -2.69 -3.33
N THR A 150 -14.88 -2.91 -3.71
CA THR A 150 -15.20 -3.72 -4.91
C THR A 150 -16.50 -3.24 -5.58
N CYS A 151 -16.86 -1.96 -5.43
CA CYS A 151 -18.20 -1.48 -5.76
C CYS A 151 -18.27 -0.47 -6.90
N ALA A 152 -17.18 0.23 -7.19
CA ALA A 152 -17.15 1.13 -8.34
C ALA A 152 -16.64 0.35 -9.56
N ASP A 153 -17.15 0.67 -10.75
CA ASP A 153 -16.65 0.08 -12.00
C ASP A 153 -16.10 1.12 -12.99
N GLY A 154 -16.10 2.39 -12.56
CA GLY A 154 -15.53 3.52 -13.28
C GLY A 154 -16.49 4.10 -14.30
N SER A 155 -17.75 3.67 -14.30
CA SER A 155 -18.84 4.24 -15.09
C SER A 155 -19.64 5.31 -14.34
N GLU A 156 -19.37 5.49 -13.04
CA GLU A 156 -20.01 6.51 -12.21
C GLU A 156 -19.64 7.91 -12.71
N ASP A 157 -20.65 8.72 -13.01
CA ASP A 157 -20.55 10.12 -13.43
C ASP A 157 -21.74 10.85 -12.78
N PHE A 158 -21.63 11.10 -11.47
CA PHE A 158 -22.73 11.63 -10.66
C PHE A 158 -23.13 13.06 -11.05
N ASP A 159 -22.20 13.86 -11.56
CA ASP A 159 -22.47 15.23 -11.99
C ASP A 159 -22.85 15.36 -13.48
N GLY A 160 -22.67 14.28 -14.27
CA GLY A 160 -23.04 14.21 -15.67
C GLY A 160 -22.12 15.04 -16.58
N ASN A 161 -20.89 15.32 -16.15
CA ASN A 161 -19.95 16.13 -16.91
C ASN A 161 -19.20 15.35 -18.00
N GLY A 162 -19.35 14.02 -18.04
CA GLY A 162 -18.75 13.12 -19.02
C GLY A 162 -17.35 12.61 -18.65
N VAL A 163 -16.87 12.89 -17.44
CA VAL A 163 -15.69 12.28 -16.80
C VAL A 163 -16.20 11.44 -15.64
N SER A 164 -15.68 10.22 -15.49
CA SER A 164 -16.12 9.41 -14.35
C SER A 164 -15.54 9.89 -13.03
N ASP A 165 -16.31 9.77 -11.95
CA ASP A 165 -15.91 10.17 -10.59
C ASP A 165 -14.61 9.47 -10.19
N ALA A 166 -14.45 8.19 -10.57
CA ALA A 166 -13.22 7.43 -10.33
C ALA A 166 -11.99 8.06 -11.03
N ALA A 167 -12.17 8.57 -12.25
CA ALA A 167 -11.09 9.24 -12.99
C ALA A 167 -10.77 10.61 -12.39
N GLU A 168 -11.76 11.35 -11.91
CA GLU A 168 -11.56 12.63 -11.24
C GLU A 168 -10.82 12.47 -9.91
N LEU A 169 -11.25 11.51 -9.08
CA LEU A 169 -10.59 11.18 -7.82
C LEU A 169 -9.15 10.69 -8.04
N ALA A 170 -8.93 9.78 -8.98
CA ALA A 170 -7.58 9.29 -9.29
C ALA A 170 -6.62 10.42 -9.74
N ALA A 171 -7.14 11.50 -10.34
CA ALA A 171 -6.35 12.65 -10.73
C ALA A 171 -5.90 13.54 -9.54
N CYS A 172 -6.53 13.41 -8.37
CA CYS A 172 -6.15 14.13 -7.15
C CYS A 172 -4.89 13.55 -6.48
N VAL A 173 -4.57 12.28 -6.74
CA VAL A 173 -3.43 11.59 -6.09
C VAL A 173 -2.09 12.17 -6.54
N VAL A 174 -1.28 12.59 -5.57
CA VAL A 174 0.08 13.09 -5.75
C VAL A 174 1.06 11.92 -5.70
N ARG A 175 1.41 11.41 -6.89
CA ARG A 175 2.42 10.35 -7.03
C ARG A 175 3.83 10.91 -6.83
N ILE A 176 4.42 10.69 -5.65
CA ILE A 176 5.80 11.14 -5.33
C ILE A 176 6.87 10.28 -6.03
N ASP A 177 6.51 9.10 -6.54
CA ASP A 177 7.45 8.10 -7.08
C ASP A 177 8.11 8.50 -8.42
N ASP A 178 7.41 9.25 -9.28
CA ASP A 178 7.75 9.32 -10.70
C ASP A 178 8.64 10.52 -11.10
N LEU A 179 8.81 11.52 -10.22
CA LEU A 179 9.71 12.65 -10.52
C LEU A 179 11.19 12.34 -10.23
N ALA A 180 11.51 11.42 -9.33
CA ALA A 180 12.90 11.14 -8.94
C ALA A 180 13.64 10.23 -9.95
N ILE A 181 12.93 9.31 -10.61
CA ILE A 181 13.55 8.32 -11.51
C ILE A 181 14.05 8.95 -12.82
N THR A 182 13.27 9.85 -13.43
CA THR A 182 13.66 10.49 -14.69
C THR A 182 14.70 11.59 -14.48
N GLY A 183 14.59 12.37 -13.40
CA GLY A 183 15.56 13.40 -13.05
C GLY A 183 16.97 12.84 -12.78
N GLY A 184 17.06 11.70 -12.09
CA GLY A 184 18.33 11.03 -11.81
C GLY A 184 19.03 10.49 -13.07
N GLN A 185 18.28 9.84 -13.97
CA GLN A 185 18.85 9.31 -15.22
C GLN A 185 19.31 10.43 -16.16
N ILE A 186 18.53 11.51 -16.26
CA ILE A 186 18.93 12.69 -17.05
C ILE A 186 20.17 13.34 -16.43
N ALA A 187 20.25 13.46 -15.10
CA ALA A 187 21.41 14.02 -14.41
C ALA A 187 22.70 13.26 -14.70
N TRP A 188 22.66 11.92 -14.64
CA TRP A 188 23.81 11.09 -15.03
C TRP A 188 24.19 11.27 -16.50
N GLY A 189 23.20 11.35 -17.40
CA GLY A 189 23.44 11.65 -18.82
C GLY A 189 24.15 12.98 -19.04
N LEU A 190 23.73 14.03 -18.33
CA LEU A 190 24.36 15.36 -18.39
C LEU A 190 25.78 15.37 -17.81
N ILE A 191 26.02 14.65 -16.70
CA ILE A 191 27.36 14.51 -16.11
C ILE A 191 28.31 13.81 -17.08
N ILE A 192 27.88 12.70 -17.69
CA ILE A 192 28.69 11.97 -18.68
C ILE A 192 28.99 12.87 -19.89
N LEU A 193 27.99 13.58 -20.41
CA LEU A 193 28.17 14.53 -21.50
C LEU A 193 29.22 15.61 -21.15
N ALA A 194 29.13 16.19 -19.96
CA ALA A 194 30.07 17.20 -19.49
C ALA A 194 31.51 16.65 -19.38
N VAL A 195 31.68 15.43 -18.84
CA VAL A 195 32.99 14.77 -18.75
C VAL A 195 33.57 14.50 -20.13
N VAL A 196 32.76 14.04 -21.09
CA VAL A 196 33.19 13.81 -22.48
C VAL A 196 33.61 15.11 -23.16
N LEU A 197 32.84 16.19 -22.99
CA LEU A 197 33.17 17.50 -23.58
C LEU A 197 34.44 18.10 -22.97
N LEU A 198 34.59 18.04 -21.65
CA LEU A 198 35.79 18.55 -20.96
C LEU A 198 37.02 17.69 -21.23
N GLY A 199 36.89 16.36 -21.22
CA GLY A 199 37.97 15.42 -21.50
C GLY A 199 38.42 15.46 -22.97
N GLY A 200 37.47 15.46 -23.90
CA GLY A 200 37.74 15.57 -25.34
C GLY A 200 38.36 16.92 -25.71
N GLY A 201 37.84 18.02 -25.16
CA GLY A 201 38.39 19.36 -25.35
C GLY A 201 39.81 19.49 -24.78
N GLY A 202 40.04 19.01 -23.55
CA GLY A 202 41.35 19.02 -22.91
C GLY A 202 42.39 18.16 -23.65
N GLY A 203 42.00 16.97 -24.12
CA GLY A 203 42.86 16.08 -24.89
C GLY A 203 43.25 16.67 -26.25
N LEU A 204 42.29 17.25 -26.97
CA LEU A 204 42.54 17.89 -28.27
C LEU A 204 43.43 19.14 -28.12
N TRP A 205 43.18 19.95 -27.09
CA TRP A 205 44.00 21.12 -26.77
C TRP A 205 45.44 20.74 -26.44
N TRP A 206 45.63 19.71 -25.60
CA TRP A 206 46.95 19.23 -25.22
C TRP A 206 47.71 18.61 -26.41
N TRP A 207 47.01 17.87 -27.28
CA TRP A 207 47.60 17.31 -28.49
C TRP A 207 48.06 18.38 -29.48
N ARG A 208 47.25 19.44 -29.70
CA ARG A 208 47.65 20.59 -30.52
C ARG A 208 48.87 21.31 -29.95
N ARG A 209 48.94 21.48 -28.63
CA ARG A 209 50.08 22.12 -27.96
C ARG A 209 51.37 21.31 -28.14
N ARG A 210 51.29 19.98 -28.09
CA ARG A 210 52.45 19.11 -28.35
C ARG A 210 52.94 19.18 -29.79
N ARG A 211 52.04 19.24 -30.77
CA ARG A 211 52.42 19.39 -32.18
C ARG A 211 53.11 20.72 -32.46
N ALA A 212 52.57 21.83 -31.93
CA ALA A 212 53.20 23.15 -32.07
C ALA A 212 54.60 23.20 -31.44
N ALA A 213 54.82 22.52 -30.31
CA ALA A 213 56.15 22.45 -29.68
C ALA A 213 57.15 21.61 -30.50
N ALA A 214 56.69 20.58 -31.20
CA ALA A 214 57.54 19.75 -32.06
C ALA A 214 57.95 20.48 -33.35
N GLU A 215 57.05 21.28 -33.95
CA GLU A 215 57.35 22.08 -35.16
C GLU A 215 58.40 23.17 -34.89
N VAL A 216 58.38 23.81 -33.72
CA VAL A 216 59.40 24.80 -33.34
C VAL A 216 60.76 24.16 -33.08
N ALA A 217 60.79 22.96 -32.50
CA ALA A 217 62.04 22.23 -32.27
C ALA A 217 62.69 21.75 -33.58
N ASP A 218 61.88 21.39 -34.59
CA ASP A 218 62.38 21.00 -35.91
C ASP A 218 62.90 22.22 -36.69
N ALA A 219 62.24 23.38 -36.57
CA ALA A 219 62.69 24.65 -37.16
C ALA A 219 64.03 25.14 -36.57
N ASP A 220 64.21 25.06 -35.24
CA ASP A 220 65.46 25.46 -34.58
C ASP A 220 66.63 24.52 -34.95
N SER A 221 66.35 23.23 -35.13
CA SER A 221 67.37 22.26 -35.55
C SER A 221 67.74 22.36 -37.03
N THR A 222 66.88 22.90 -37.88
CA THR A 222 67.18 23.16 -39.30
C THR A 222 67.98 24.44 -39.52
N GLU A 223 67.82 25.47 -38.68
CA GLU A 223 68.69 26.66 -38.72
C GLU A 223 70.09 26.42 -38.14
N ALA A 224 70.26 25.44 -37.23
CA ALA A 224 71.56 25.10 -36.65
C ALA A 224 72.51 24.28 -37.56
N VAL A 225 72.06 23.90 -38.76
CA VAL A 225 72.81 23.03 -39.71
C VAL A 225 73.24 23.78 -40.98
N LEU A 226 72.94 25.08 -41.09
CA LEU A 226 73.41 25.99 -42.16
C LEU A 226 74.52 26.92 -41.66
#